data_AF-A0A086Y2D7-F1
#
_entry.id   AF-A0A086Y2D7-F1
#
_cell.length_a   1.000
_cell.length_b   1.000
_cell.length_c   1.000
_cell.angle_alpha   90.00
_cell.angle_beta   90.00
_cell.angle_gamma   90.00
#
_symmetry.space_group_name_H-M   'P 1'
#
loop_
_entity.id
_entity.type
_entity.pdbx_description
1 polymer ?
#
loop_
_entity_poly.entity_id
_entity_poly.type
_entity_poly.pdbx_seq_one_letter_code
_entity_poly.pdbx_strand_id
1 'polypeptide(L)'
;MRHLRRHRHRRARSLVGAPAAQAEAITRRRARAGGLDDPEWLERIIETTWKNLPTLCDVHDFPRDEDCQPRYRAMRGPDYMRALRRRLEMLGVTLVDHAPAMELLRHSDGSIGGARGRRRGEDWEVAADRATMSAEACCDLENWHRLTPPGDLAAVFEVEMDI
;
A
#
# COMPACT_ATOMS: atom_id res chain seq x y z
N MET A 1 1.47 47.31 -34.26
CA MET A 1 1.64 45.88 -34.64
C MET A 1 2.13 45.11 -33.42
N ARG A 2 1.26 44.41 -32.70
CA ARG A 2 1.60 43.57 -31.53
C ARG A 2 1.67 42.11 -32.00
N HIS A 3 2.85 41.52 -32.00
CA HIS A 3 3.05 40.11 -32.33
C HIS A 3 2.54 39.22 -31.18
N LEU A 4 1.37 38.62 -31.37
CA LEU A 4 0.86 37.51 -30.58
C LEU A 4 1.72 36.27 -30.85
N ARG A 5 2.71 36.00 -29.98
CA ARG A 5 3.34 34.69 -29.91
C ARG A 5 2.33 33.69 -29.36
N ARG A 6 1.71 32.93 -30.27
CA ARG A 6 0.93 31.74 -29.95
C ARG A 6 1.87 30.70 -29.32
N HIS A 7 1.96 30.68 -27.99
CA HIS A 7 2.49 29.54 -27.27
C HIS A 7 1.50 28.38 -27.47
N ARG A 8 1.79 27.53 -28.46
CA ARG A 8 1.17 26.21 -28.56
C ARG A 8 1.57 25.44 -27.31
N HIS A 9 0.68 25.37 -26.32
CA HIS A 9 0.70 24.31 -25.33
C HIS A 9 0.53 22.98 -26.10
N ARG A 10 1.66 22.40 -26.54
CA ARG A 10 1.71 20.96 -26.72
C ARG A 10 1.36 20.38 -25.35
N ARG A 11 0.17 19.80 -25.23
CA ARG A 11 -0.12 18.86 -24.15
C ARG A 11 0.87 17.71 -24.36
N ALA A 12 2.05 17.83 -23.74
CA ALA A 12 2.90 16.69 -23.51
C ALA A 12 2.08 15.79 -22.61
N ARG A 13 1.48 14.78 -23.23
CA ARG A 13 0.89 13.63 -22.56
C ARG A 13 2.05 13.08 -21.73
N SER A 14 2.06 13.40 -20.43
CA SER A 14 3.08 12.94 -19.49
C SER A 14 3.08 11.42 -19.59
N LEU A 15 4.10 10.88 -20.26
CA LEU A 15 4.33 9.45 -20.38
C LEU A 15 4.92 8.99 -19.05
N VAL A 16 4.04 8.93 -18.04
CA VAL A 16 4.31 8.25 -16.78
C VAL A 16 4.49 6.76 -17.11
N GLY A 17 5.74 6.36 -17.40
CA GLY A 17 6.17 5.02 -17.79
C GLY A 17 5.67 4.57 -19.17
N ALA A 18 6.52 4.67 -20.19
CA ALA A 18 6.20 4.11 -21.50
C ALA A 18 5.93 2.58 -21.41
N PRO A 19 4.94 2.03 -22.14
CA PRO A 19 4.60 0.60 -22.12
C PRO A 19 5.79 -0.34 -22.34
N ALA A 20 6.75 0.08 -23.16
CA ALA A 20 7.99 -0.67 -23.40
C ALA A 20 8.85 -0.85 -22.12
N ALA A 21 8.92 0.18 -21.26
CA ALA A 21 9.64 0.11 -20.00
C ALA A 21 8.92 -0.77 -18.96
N GLN A 22 7.61 -0.97 -19.10
CA GLN A 22 6.83 -1.90 -18.27
C GLN A 22 7.08 -3.35 -18.71
N ALA A 23 7.02 -3.63 -20.01
CA ALA A 23 7.30 -4.96 -20.57
C ALA A 23 8.70 -5.45 -20.17
N GLU A 24 9.73 -4.61 -20.27
CA GLU A 24 11.09 -4.95 -19.85
C GLU A 24 11.17 -5.23 -18.33
N ALA A 25 10.46 -4.44 -17.52
CA ALA A 25 10.41 -4.64 -16.07
C ALA A 25 9.72 -5.95 -15.70
N ILE A 26 8.67 -6.34 -16.43
CA ILE A 26 8.01 -7.65 -16.30
C ILE A 26 9.04 -8.74 -16.64
N THR A 27 9.59 -8.76 -17.84
CA THR A 27 10.57 -9.78 -18.28
C THR A 27 11.70 -9.99 -17.27
N ARG A 28 12.30 -8.89 -16.79
CA ARG A 28 13.37 -8.95 -15.78
C ARG A 28 12.92 -9.56 -14.45
N ARG A 29 11.70 -9.24 -13.99
CA ARG A 29 11.15 -9.80 -12.75
C ARG A 29 10.83 -11.30 -12.90
N ARG A 30 10.28 -11.72 -14.04
CA ARG A 30 9.99 -13.12 -14.33
C ARG A 30 11.27 -13.96 -14.37
N ALA A 31 12.32 -13.46 -15.04
CA ALA A 31 13.61 -14.12 -15.06
C ALA A 31 14.20 -14.33 -13.64
N ARG A 32 13.99 -13.36 -12.74
CA ARG A 32 14.45 -13.46 -11.34
C ARG A 32 13.59 -14.41 -10.49
N ALA A 33 12.32 -14.55 -10.80
CA ALA A 33 11.40 -15.43 -10.08
C ALA A 33 11.59 -16.92 -10.41
N GLY A 34 12.40 -17.25 -11.41
CA GLY A 34 12.72 -18.64 -11.75
C GLY A 34 11.51 -19.45 -12.26
N GLY A 35 10.47 -18.77 -12.75
CA GLY A 35 9.24 -19.41 -13.23
C GLY A 35 8.23 -19.79 -12.13
N LEU A 36 8.44 -19.31 -10.90
CA LEU A 36 7.50 -19.50 -9.79
C LEU A 36 6.50 -18.34 -9.65
N ASP A 37 6.57 -17.34 -10.52
CA ASP A 37 5.67 -16.19 -10.55
C ASP A 37 4.40 -16.44 -11.38
N ASP A 38 3.30 -15.85 -10.95
CA ASP A 38 2.10 -15.72 -11.76
C ASP A 38 2.20 -14.47 -12.67
N PRO A 39 2.19 -14.64 -14.01
CA PRO A 39 2.31 -13.54 -14.96
C PRO A 39 1.22 -12.50 -14.82
N GLU A 40 -0.03 -12.95 -14.72
CA GLU A 40 -1.20 -12.08 -14.76
C GLU A 40 -1.22 -11.21 -13.50
N TRP A 41 -0.85 -11.82 -12.36
CA TRP A 41 -0.67 -11.08 -11.11
C TRP A 41 0.46 -10.06 -11.18
N LEU A 42 1.62 -10.43 -11.74
CA LEU A 42 2.74 -9.50 -11.88
C LEU A 42 2.38 -8.29 -12.74
N GLU A 43 1.73 -8.51 -13.87
CA GLU A 43 1.25 -7.46 -14.76
C GLU A 43 0.26 -6.54 -14.04
N ARG A 44 -0.73 -7.12 -13.37
CA ARG A 44 -1.72 -6.36 -12.59
C ARG A 44 -1.10 -5.55 -11.47
N ILE A 45 -0.10 -6.08 -10.75
CA ILE A 45 0.61 -5.35 -9.69
C ILE A 45 1.34 -4.14 -10.28
N ILE A 46 2.06 -4.31 -11.39
CA ILE A 46 2.81 -3.22 -12.03
C ILE A 46 1.85 -2.14 -12.53
N GLU A 47 0.76 -2.54 -13.18
CA GLU A 47 -0.26 -1.62 -13.67
C GLU A 47 -0.92 -0.85 -12.52
N THR A 48 -1.37 -1.56 -11.47
CA THR A 48 -2.03 -0.97 -10.30
C THR A 48 -1.10 0.00 -9.58
N THR A 49 0.17 -0.37 -9.40
CA THR A 49 1.20 0.49 -8.81
C THR A 49 1.36 1.79 -9.60
N TRP A 50 1.38 1.70 -10.93
CA TRP A 50 1.50 2.86 -11.81
C TRP A 50 0.29 3.80 -11.75
N LYS A 51 -0.92 3.24 -11.64
CA LYS A 51 -2.15 4.01 -11.51
C LYS A 51 -2.27 4.66 -10.14
N ASN A 52 -1.86 3.98 -9.08
CA ASN A 52 -2.14 4.40 -7.70
C ASN A 52 -1.09 5.35 -7.11
N LEU A 53 0.20 5.18 -7.43
CA LEU A 53 1.27 6.05 -6.90
C LEU A 53 1.03 7.55 -7.14
N PRO A 54 0.63 7.99 -8.35
CA PRO A 54 0.29 9.39 -8.59
C PRO A 54 -0.87 9.90 -7.75
N THR A 55 -1.74 9.03 -7.24
CA THR A 55 -2.88 9.45 -6.42
C THR A 55 -2.46 9.88 -5.02
N LEU A 56 -1.21 9.64 -4.60
CA LEU A 56 -0.68 10.07 -3.28
C LEU A 56 -0.11 11.48 -3.29
N CYS A 57 -0.20 12.23 -4.41
CA CYS A 57 0.30 13.60 -4.50
C CYS A 57 -0.41 14.57 -3.54
N ASP A 58 -1.58 14.20 -3.02
CA ASP A 58 -2.33 14.95 -2.02
C ASP A 58 -1.73 14.83 -0.61
N VAL A 59 -1.03 13.73 -0.32
CA VAL A 59 -0.48 13.41 1.01
C VAL A 59 1.05 13.28 1.06
N HIS A 60 1.72 13.30 -0.10
CA HIS A 60 3.16 13.19 -0.24
C HIS A 60 3.73 14.05 -1.38
N ASP A 61 4.82 14.76 -1.10
CA ASP A 61 5.53 15.55 -2.10
C ASP A 61 6.59 14.71 -2.81
N PHE A 62 6.36 14.39 -4.08
CA PHE A 62 7.29 13.61 -4.88
C PHE A 62 8.43 14.49 -5.42
N PRO A 63 9.69 14.06 -5.28
CA PRO A 63 10.80 14.79 -5.89
C PRO A 63 10.62 14.88 -7.39
N ARG A 64 10.92 16.04 -7.97
CA ARG A 64 10.79 16.29 -9.41
C ARG A 64 12.14 16.11 -10.11
N ASP A 65 12.10 15.70 -11.36
CA ASP A 65 13.28 15.69 -12.24
C ASP A 65 13.55 17.07 -12.87
N GLU A 66 14.56 17.13 -13.74
CA GLU A 66 14.98 18.34 -14.46
C GLU A 66 13.86 18.91 -15.37
N ASP A 67 12.94 18.06 -15.83
CA ASP A 67 11.76 18.41 -16.63
C ASP A 67 10.52 18.73 -15.76
N CYS A 68 10.74 18.94 -14.46
CA CYS A 68 9.72 19.19 -13.44
C CYS A 68 8.66 18.07 -13.28
N GLN A 69 8.94 16.86 -13.78
CA GLN A 69 8.05 15.71 -13.65
C GLN A 69 8.26 14.98 -12.31
N PRO A 70 7.20 14.55 -11.62
CA PRO A 70 7.32 13.82 -10.37
C PRO A 70 7.96 12.44 -10.57
N ARG A 71 8.92 12.09 -9.71
CA ARG A 71 9.64 10.82 -9.70
C ARG A 71 9.03 9.86 -8.69
N TYR A 72 7.96 9.16 -9.07
CA TYR A 72 7.25 8.22 -8.20
C TYR A 72 8.11 7.06 -7.68
N ARG A 73 9.11 6.61 -8.46
CA ARG A 73 10.01 5.51 -8.10
C ARG A 73 10.98 5.82 -6.96
N ALA A 74 11.06 7.07 -6.50
CA ALA A 74 11.96 7.49 -5.44
C ALA A 74 11.38 7.30 -4.02
N MET A 75 10.11 6.90 -3.91
CA MET A 75 9.43 6.76 -2.62
C MET A 75 9.97 5.56 -1.84
N ARG A 76 10.39 5.80 -0.59
CA ARG A 76 10.83 4.73 0.30
C ARG A 76 9.64 4.13 1.05
N GLY A 77 9.77 2.87 1.47
CA GLY A 77 8.72 2.16 2.23
C GLY A 77 8.16 2.97 3.42
N PRO A 78 8.99 3.54 4.30
CA PRO A 78 8.50 4.37 5.41
C PRO A 78 7.74 5.62 4.98
N ASP A 79 8.13 6.24 3.86
CA ASP A 79 7.45 7.43 3.35
C ASP A 79 6.10 7.06 2.74
N TYR A 80 6.04 5.89 2.09
CA TYR A 80 4.80 5.31 1.58
C TYR A 80 3.79 5.04 2.71
N MET A 81 4.21 4.38 3.79
CA MET A 81 3.33 4.09 4.92
C MET A 81 2.82 5.37 5.61
N ARG A 82 3.67 6.40 5.75
CA ARG A 82 3.25 7.71 6.30
C ARG A 82 2.22 8.40 5.40
N ALA A 83 2.41 8.34 4.09
CA ALA A 83 1.49 8.91 3.12
C ALA A 83 0.11 8.23 3.19
N LEU A 84 0.09 6.89 3.19
CA LEU A 84 -1.15 6.12 3.32
C LEU A 84 -1.87 6.43 4.64
N ARG A 85 -1.15 6.45 5.76
CA ARG A 85 -1.74 6.79 7.05
C ARG A 85 -2.41 8.16 7.04
N ARG A 86 -1.71 9.19 6.54
CA ARG A 86 -2.27 10.55 6.43
C ARG A 86 -3.54 10.59 5.60
N ARG A 87 -3.58 9.80 4.53
CA ARG A 87 -4.77 9.70 3.68
C ARG A 87 -5.95 9.07 4.41
N LEU A 88 -5.71 7.99 5.17
CA LEU A 88 -6.74 7.36 6.01
C LEU A 88 -7.25 8.33 7.09
N GLU A 89 -6.36 9.07 7.74
CA GLU A 89 -6.71 10.11 8.72
C GLU A 89 -7.58 11.21 8.08
N MET A 90 -7.23 11.67 6.88
CA MET A 90 -8.03 12.65 6.12
C MET A 90 -9.42 12.14 5.73
N LEU A 91 -9.55 10.83 5.49
CA LEU A 91 -10.82 10.17 5.17
C LEU A 91 -11.66 9.88 6.43
N GLY A 92 -11.13 10.16 7.63
CA GLY A 92 -11.84 9.91 8.89
C GLY A 92 -11.87 8.45 9.32
N VAL A 93 -10.97 7.62 8.80
CA VAL A 93 -10.85 6.21 9.18
C VAL A 93 -10.38 6.11 10.64
N THR A 94 -11.00 5.22 11.41
CA THR A 94 -10.60 4.96 12.80
C THR A 94 -9.35 4.07 12.81
N LEU A 95 -8.21 4.63 13.20
CA LEU A 95 -6.95 3.89 13.31
C LEU A 95 -6.69 3.47 14.75
N VAL A 96 -6.53 2.17 14.99
CA VAL A 96 -6.24 1.61 16.32
C VAL A 96 -4.82 1.06 16.37
N ASP A 97 -3.90 1.90 16.84
CA ASP A 97 -2.51 1.49 17.00
C ASP A 97 -2.29 0.59 18.23
N HIS A 98 -1.31 -0.31 18.12
CA HIS A 98 -0.89 -1.24 19.17
C HIS A 98 -1.99 -2.20 19.66
N ALA A 99 -2.83 -2.65 18.73
CA ALA A 99 -3.90 -3.61 18.98
C ALA A 99 -3.64 -4.91 18.19
N PRO A 100 -2.69 -5.76 18.60
CA PRO A 100 -2.54 -7.07 17.99
C PRO A 100 -3.84 -7.85 18.16
N ALA A 101 -4.42 -8.36 17.08
CA ALA A 101 -5.52 -9.31 17.21
C ALA A 101 -4.96 -10.72 17.34
N MET A 102 -5.50 -11.41 18.31
CA MET A 102 -5.06 -12.73 18.73
C MET A 102 -6.01 -13.79 18.20
N GLU A 103 -7.26 -13.42 17.95
CA GLU A 103 -8.30 -14.33 17.47
C GLU A 103 -9.21 -13.64 16.46
N LEU A 104 -9.68 -14.42 15.48
CA LEU A 104 -10.70 -14.01 14.52
C LEU A 104 -12.08 -14.44 15.00
N LEU A 105 -13.08 -13.58 14.83
CA LEU A 105 -14.47 -13.89 15.12
C LEU A 105 -15.11 -14.45 13.85
N ARG A 106 -15.73 -15.62 13.94
CA ARG A 106 -16.36 -16.31 12.81
C ARG A 106 -17.87 -16.35 12.98
N HIS A 107 -18.60 -15.95 11.95
CA HIS A 107 -20.05 -16.07 11.87
C HIS A 107 -20.47 -17.54 11.68
N SER A 108 -21.75 -17.83 11.93
CA SER A 108 -22.30 -19.19 11.78
C SER A 108 -22.25 -19.72 10.35
N ASP A 109 -22.34 -18.84 9.34
CA ASP A 109 -22.18 -19.15 7.92
C ASP A 109 -20.72 -19.40 7.50
N GLY A 110 -19.79 -19.11 8.41
CA GLY A 110 -18.37 -19.32 8.24
C GLY A 110 -17.56 -18.14 7.71
N SER A 111 -18.20 -17.00 7.46
CA SER A 111 -17.53 -15.73 7.17
C SER A 111 -16.82 -15.17 8.43
N ILE A 112 -15.82 -14.30 8.22
CA ILE A 112 -15.12 -13.63 9.33
C ILE A 112 -15.84 -12.32 9.64
N GLY A 113 -16.26 -12.21 10.89
CA GLY A 113 -17.11 -11.15 11.41
C GLY A 113 -16.42 -10.22 12.40
N GLY A 114 -15.09 -10.24 12.48
CA GLY A 114 -14.36 -9.41 13.41
C GLY A 114 -13.09 -10.04 13.94
N ALA A 115 -12.52 -9.40 14.96
CA ALA A 115 -11.33 -9.86 15.64
C ALA A 115 -11.31 -9.40 17.10
N ARG A 116 -10.52 -10.08 17.91
CA ARG A 116 -10.27 -9.70 19.31
C ARG A 116 -8.81 -9.91 19.69
N GLY A 117 -8.37 -9.21 20.72
CA GLY A 117 -7.01 -9.32 21.23
C GLY A 117 -6.81 -8.50 22.49
N ARG A 118 -5.54 -8.13 22.75
CA ARG A 118 -5.16 -7.34 23.92
C ARG A 118 -4.40 -6.09 23.52
N ARG A 119 -4.77 -4.95 24.12
CA ARG A 119 -4.18 -3.64 23.89
C ARG A 119 -3.88 -2.97 25.21
N ARG A 120 -2.61 -2.67 25.46
CA ARG A 120 -2.15 -1.99 26.71
C ARG A 120 -2.63 -2.67 28.00
N GLY A 121 -2.76 -4.00 27.98
CA GLY A 121 -3.23 -4.80 29.12
C GLY A 121 -4.75 -4.99 29.20
N GLU A 122 -5.52 -4.35 28.33
CA GLU A 122 -6.98 -4.48 28.26
C GLU A 122 -7.39 -5.34 27.06
N ASP A 123 -8.41 -6.16 27.25
CA ASP A 123 -8.98 -6.94 26.14
C ASP A 123 -9.82 -6.03 25.25
N TRP A 124 -9.74 -6.25 23.94
CA TRP A 124 -10.52 -5.52 22.95
C TRP A 124 -11.18 -6.51 21.98
N GLU A 125 -12.36 -6.15 21.49
CA GLU A 125 -13.10 -6.90 20.49
C GLU A 125 -13.77 -5.93 19.51
N VAL A 126 -13.72 -6.26 18.23
CA VAL A 126 -14.43 -5.54 17.17
C VAL A 126 -15.22 -6.56 16.36
N ALA A 127 -16.54 -6.37 16.31
CA ALA A 127 -17.43 -7.10 15.42
C ALA A 127 -17.76 -6.24 14.18
N ALA A 128 -17.85 -6.88 13.01
CA ALA A 128 -18.12 -6.25 11.73
C ALA A 128 -18.89 -7.21 10.81
N ASP A 129 -19.66 -6.66 9.87
CA ASP A 129 -20.34 -7.44 8.84
C ASP A 129 -19.35 -8.07 7.86
N ARG A 130 -18.22 -7.40 7.63
CA ARG A 130 -17.11 -7.87 6.81
C ARG A 130 -15.79 -7.48 7.43
N ALA A 131 -14.89 -8.44 7.57
CA ALA A 131 -13.53 -8.22 8.02
C ALA A 131 -12.51 -8.63 6.94
N THR A 132 -11.49 -7.79 6.76
CA THR A 132 -10.31 -8.09 5.93
C THR A 132 -9.11 -8.29 6.84
N MET A 133 -8.18 -9.16 6.45
CA MET A 133 -6.91 -9.36 7.15
C MET A 133 -5.76 -9.06 6.20
N SER A 134 -4.87 -8.18 6.63
CA SER A 134 -3.64 -7.82 5.93
C SER A 134 -2.50 -8.07 6.90
N ALA A 135 -1.76 -9.17 6.74
CA ALA A 135 -0.59 -9.45 7.56
C ALA A 135 0.63 -9.60 6.66
N GLU A 136 1.74 -8.97 7.04
CA GLU A 136 3.03 -9.20 6.39
C GLU A 136 3.72 -10.40 7.03
N ALA A 137 4.40 -11.22 6.22
CA ALA A 137 5.18 -12.33 6.74
C ALA A 137 6.41 -11.80 7.48
N CYS A 138 6.62 -12.24 8.73
CA CYS A 138 7.84 -11.96 9.46
C CYS A 138 8.94 -12.93 8.99
N CYS A 139 9.91 -12.41 8.21
CA CYS A 139 11.06 -13.19 7.74
C CYS A 139 12.37 -12.83 8.45
N ASP A 140 12.33 -12.01 9.50
CA ASP A 140 13.53 -11.56 10.22
C ASP A 140 13.81 -12.44 11.44
N LEU A 141 14.49 -13.56 11.21
CA LEU A 141 14.93 -14.48 12.28
C LEU A 141 15.99 -13.86 13.20
N GLU A 142 16.64 -12.76 12.82
CA GLU A 142 17.70 -12.11 13.60
C GLU A 142 17.17 -11.01 14.53
N ASN A 143 16.06 -10.36 14.17
CA ASN A 143 15.45 -9.27 14.95
C ASN A 143 14.01 -9.54 15.42
N TRP A 144 13.52 -10.78 15.35
CA TRP A 144 12.13 -11.12 15.69
C TRP A 144 11.66 -10.57 17.05
N HIS A 145 12.54 -10.55 18.06
CA HIS A 145 12.26 -9.98 19.38
C HIS A 145 11.85 -8.49 19.39
N ARG A 146 12.16 -7.73 18.33
CA ARG A 146 11.78 -6.31 18.18
C ARG A 146 10.45 -6.11 17.45
N LEU A 147 10.03 -7.08 16.63
CA LEU A 147 8.84 -6.98 15.79
C LEU A 147 7.65 -7.72 16.40
N THR A 148 7.92 -8.74 17.21
CA THR A 148 6.93 -9.50 17.96
C THR A 148 7.46 -9.75 19.38
N PRO A 149 6.77 -9.28 20.45
CA PRO A 149 7.12 -9.72 21.79
C PRO A 149 6.99 -11.26 21.87
N PRO A 150 7.83 -11.94 22.66
CA PRO A 150 7.81 -13.40 22.73
C PRO A 150 6.45 -13.89 23.24
N GLY A 151 5.71 -14.57 22.35
CA GLY A 151 4.39 -15.14 22.63
C GLY A 151 3.30 -14.77 21.61
N ASP A 152 3.48 -13.67 20.85
CA ASP A 152 2.41 -13.15 19.99
C ASP A 152 2.76 -13.26 18.50
N LEU A 153 1.90 -13.91 17.72
CA LEU A 153 1.79 -13.65 16.28
C LEU A 153 1.14 -12.28 16.11
N ALA A 154 1.94 -11.21 15.99
CA ALA A 154 1.39 -9.90 15.68
C ALA A 154 0.98 -9.87 14.20
N ALA A 155 -0.29 -10.20 13.94
CA ALA A 155 -0.94 -9.68 12.74
C ALA A 155 -1.22 -8.19 12.99
N VAL A 156 -0.68 -7.34 12.12
CA VAL A 156 -1.05 -5.91 12.07
C VAL A 156 -2.43 -5.87 11.44
N PHE A 157 -3.48 -5.69 12.23
CA PHE A 157 -4.83 -5.59 11.68
C PHE A 157 -5.07 -4.17 11.20
N GLU A 158 -5.14 -4.00 9.89
CA GLU A 158 -5.83 -2.87 9.30
C GLU A 158 -7.31 -3.28 9.21
N VAL A 159 -8.10 -2.95 10.25
CA VAL A 159 -9.55 -3.12 10.19
C VAL A 159 -10.09 -1.96 9.35
N GLU A 160 -10.28 -2.21 8.07
CA GLU A 160 -11.04 -1.31 7.19
C GLU A 160 -12.53 -1.50 7.51
N MET A 161 -13.13 -0.54 8.21
CA MET A 161 -14.58 -0.46 8.43
C MET A 161 -15.19 0.37 7.30
N ASP A 162 -15.91 -0.27 6.39
CA ASP A 162 -16.85 0.41 5.49
C ASP A 162 -18.04 0.92 6.33
N ILE A 163 -18.29 2.23 6.32
CA ILE A 163 -19.55 2.85 6.78
C ILE A 163 -20.36 3.22 5.55
#